data_AF-A0A5C5WCC5-F1
#
_entry.id   AF-A0A5C5WCC5-F1
#
_cell.length_a   1.000
_cell.length_b   1.000
_cell.length_c   1.000
_cell.angle_alpha   90.00
_cell.angle_beta   90.00
_cell.angle_gamma   90.00
#
_symmetry.space_group_name_H-M   'P 1'
#
loop_
_entity.id
_entity.type
_entity.pdbx_description
1 polymer ?
#
loop_
_entity_poly.entity_id
_entity_poly.type
_entity_poly.pdbx_seq_one_letter_code
_entity_poly.pdbx_strand_id
1 'polypeptide(L)'
;MSSYHVAARQLLSGIALTLVATTASAVAVATFDADQFNANGFRFGDFDDNFFGTFDSSMGLLSLDINDFDSNGDYFGGAGSDIAADFDVNTTQLEVRLQVGANNVAQQFRVTLKDLDGAGFSDEHVYEFDLTGISPVDGFVTLTKPLNLGPLFTQGGFGDMPGDGIQNYGLAQVQIQTVFGLAERLQVDIESVTLVDSAETTLIELTPATFASQLQSFSFGTFQETGVVDQTNGNFVINTALSATPLAGGGLGFTGLSVDFEATEYAIEVEARLLPGNAATSFNLLMGDNDGDDSGPGLGNEDFIFTVDTSEFNSSGFTTLTIPLGSGSESGFLTTFGFANGGDGLQNFDLSQLQIQVDADNSLGALGIEIARFSIVQFTPTAVDGDFNGDGKVDNGDLNLLLGSWGSPTVPASWINGFTSPVDNGELNALLGNWGFGVAGAAAVPEPTAVLIMSSMVLLLVGGRRDALKR
;
A
#
# COMPACT_ATOMS: atom_id res chain seq x y z
N MET A 1 -40.72 51.25 27.89
CA MET A 1 -40.16 51.67 26.60
C MET A 1 -38.66 51.42 26.64
N SER A 2 -38.20 50.60 25.69
CA SER A 2 -36.83 50.37 25.22
C SER A 2 -35.76 49.78 26.15
N SER A 3 -35.58 48.48 25.96
CA SER A 3 -34.38 47.68 26.19
C SER A 3 -33.18 48.16 25.36
N TYR A 4 -31.95 47.98 25.84
CA TYR A 4 -30.76 47.76 25.01
C TYR A 4 -29.81 46.76 25.70
N HIS A 5 -29.88 45.51 25.24
CA HIS A 5 -28.82 44.52 25.32
C HIS A 5 -27.84 44.78 24.17
N VAL A 6 -26.53 44.76 24.43
CA VAL A 6 -25.52 44.45 23.40
C VAL A 6 -24.56 43.44 24.01
N ALA A 7 -24.81 42.17 23.72
CA ALA A 7 -23.88 41.08 23.93
C ALA A 7 -22.95 41.03 22.71
N ALA A 8 -21.65 41.26 22.94
CA ALA A 8 -20.62 41.03 21.93
C ALA A 8 -20.36 39.52 21.85
N ARG A 9 -21.06 38.83 20.94
CA ARG A 9 -20.65 37.51 20.46
C ARG A 9 -19.63 37.72 19.34
N GLN A 10 -18.36 37.41 19.62
CA GLN A 10 -17.37 37.20 18.58
C GLN A 10 -17.78 35.97 17.75
N LEU A 11 -18.12 36.19 16.47
CA LEU A 11 -18.11 35.13 15.48
C LEU A 11 -16.63 34.87 15.13
N LEU A 12 -16.05 33.79 15.64
CA LEU A 12 -14.95 33.12 14.94
C LEU A 12 -15.58 32.32 13.79
N SER A 13 -15.57 32.91 12.60
CA SER A 13 -15.81 32.18 11.37
C SER A 13 -14.57 31.37 11.05
N GLY A 14 -14.55 30.10 11.47
CA GLY A 14 -13.54 29.13 11.02
C GLY A 14 -13.66 28.96 9.52
N ILE A 15 -12.65 29.41 8.79
CA ILE A 15 -12.46 29.06 7.38
C ILE A 15 -12.07 27.59 7.39
N ALA A 16 -13.01 26.70 7.10
CA ALA A 16 -12.70 25.32 6.78
C ALA A 16 -11.98 25.32 5.43
N LEU A 17 -10.66 25.13 5.46
CA LEU A 17 -9.86 24.89 4.28
C LEU A 17 -10.18 23.46 3.81
N THR A 18 -11.10 23.32 2.86
CA THR A 18 -11.35 22.04 2.20
C THR A 18 -10.17 21.77 1.28
N LEU A 19 -9.20 20.99 1.75
CA LEU A 19 -8.15 20.42 0.92
C LEU A 19 -8.82 19.37 0.02
N VAL A 20 -9.02 19.70 -1.25
CA VAL A 20 -9.44 18.71 -2.25
C VAL A 20 -8.17 18.00 -2.67
N ALA A 21 -7.89 16.84 -2.09
CA ALA A 21 -6.86 15.95 -2.60
C ALA A 21 -7.29 15.55 -4.02
N THR A 22 -6.57 16.04 -5.03
CA THR A 22 -6.68 15.50 -6.38
C THR A 22 -5.96 14.15 -6.36
N THR A 23 -6.71 13.06 -6.41
CA THR A 23 -6.11 11.75 -6.66
C THR A 23 -5.39 11.84 -8.01
N ALA A 24 -4.08 11.61 -7.99
CA ALA A 24 -3.31 11.57 -9.22
C ALA A 24 -3.90 10.42 -10.05
N SER A 25 -4.42 10.75 -11.23
CA SER A 25 -4.97 9.74 -12.13
C SER A 25 -3.82 8.92 -12.70
N ALA A 26 -3.96 7.61 -12.65
CA ALA A 26 -2.98 6.70 -13.22
C ALA A 26 -2.71 7.04 -14.70
N VAL A 27 -1.46 7.01 -15.11
CA VAL A 27 -1.02 7.45 -16.45
C VAL A 27 -0.73 6.21 -17.29
N ALA A 28 -1.47 6.03 -18.38
CA ALA A 28 -1.15 4.98 -19.35
C ALA A 28 0.20 5.28 -20.01
N VAL A 29 1.16 4.38 -19.85
CA VAL A 29 2.50 4.46 -20.42
C VAL A 29 2.54 3.78 -21.80
N ALA A 30 1.81 2.69 -21.96
CA ALA A 30 1.66 1.98 -23.22
C ALA A 30 0.29 1.30 -23.30
N THR A 31 -0.28 1.23 -24.49
CA THR A 31 -1.57 0.57 -24.75
C THR A 31 -1.47 -0.32 -25.99
N PHE A 32 -1.85 -1.58 -25.82
CA PHE A 32 -2.09 -2.53 -26.90
C PHE A 32 -3.59 -2.76 -27.05
N ASP A 33 -4.15 -2.25 -28.13
CA ASP A 33 -5.56 -2.36 -28.49
C ASP A 33 -5.72 -2.71 -29.98
N ALA A 34 -6.96 -2.72 -30.48
CA ALA A 34 -7.24 -3.02 -31.88
C ALA A 34 -6.59 -2.03 -32.86
N ASP A 35 -6.51 -0.74 -32.52
CA ASP A 35 -5.91 0.27 -33.39
C ASP A 35 -4.39 0.08 -33.47
N GLN A 36 -3.74 -0.16 -32.33
CA GLN A 36 -2.31 -0.46 -32.26
C GLN A 36 -1.99 -1.76 -33.01
N PHE A 37 -2.81 -2.81 -32.85
CA PHE A 37 -2.69 -4.05 -33.61
C PHE A 37 -2.85 -3.82 -35.12
N ASN A 38 -3.85 -3.04 -35.55
CA ASN A 38 -4.06 -2.76 -36.97
C ASN A 38 -2.90 -1.96 -37.58
N ALA A 39 -2.18 -1.16 -36.78
CA ALA A 39 -1.03 -0.40 -37.22
C ALA A 39 0.24 -1.28 -37.37
N ASN A 40 0.58 -2.03 -36.31
CA ASN A 40 1.88 -2.74 -36.20
C ASN A 40 1.73 -4.12 -35.55
N GLY A 41 0.61 -4.80 -35.77
CA GLY A 41 0.31 -6.08 -35.16
C GLY A 41 0.90 -7.27 -35.91
N PHE A 42 1.10 -8.36 -35.18
CA PHE A 42 1.49 -9.65 -35.73
C PHE A 42 0.75 -10.78 -35.02
N ARG A 43 0.71 -11.95 -35.67
CA ARG A 43 0.08 -13.17 -35.16
C ARG A 43 1.00 -14.35 -35.43
N PHE A 44 0.90 -15.38 -34.60
CA PHE A 44 1.62 -16.62 -34.80
C PHE A 44 0.87 -17.81 -34.21
N GLY A 45 1.20 -19.01 -34.67
CA GLY A 45 0.50 -20.23 -34.27
C GLY A 45 -0.97 -20.20 -34.66
N ASP A 46 -1.85 -20.69 -33.79
CA ASP A 46 -3.30 -20.80 -34.04
C ASP A 46 -4.02 -19.46 -34.28
N PHE A 47 -3.37 -18.35 -33.94
CA PHE A 47 -3.89 -17.00 -34.19
C PHE A 47 -3.74 -16.56 -35.66
N ASP A 48 -2.83 -17.17 -36.43
CA ASP A 48 -2.64 -16.82 -37.85
C ASP A 48 -3.57 -17.62 -38.78
N ASP A 49 -4.21 -18.66 -38.26
CA ASP A 49 -5.15 -19.50 -39.00
C ASP A 49 -6.49 -18.76 -39.22
N ASN A 50 -6.52 -17.93 -40.26
CA ASN A 50 -7.71 -17.19 -40.73
C ASN A 50 -8.90 -18.09 -41.14
N PHE A 51 -8.80 -19.40 -40.98
CA PHE A 51 -9.78 -20.36 -41.48
C PHE A 51 -11.10 -20.35 -40.68
N PHE A 52 -11.09 -19.87 -39.42
CA PHE A 52 -12.28 -19.88 -38.56
C PHE A 52 -12.55 -18.60 -37.73
N GLY A 53 -11.84 -17.49 -37.96
CA GLY A 53 -12.07 -16.26 -37.21
C GLY A 53 -11.59 -16.36 -35.75
N THR A 54 -10.47 -17.06 -35.53
CA THR A 54 -9.84 -17.25 -34.22
C THR A 54 -9.36 -15.94 -33.60
N PHE A 55 -9.02 -14.96 -34.43
CA PHE A 55 -8.65 -13.61 -34.04
C PHE A 55 -9.25 -12.58 -34.99
N ASP A 56 -9.94 -11.57 -34.46
CA ASP A 56 -10.53 -10.46 -35.21
C ASP A 56 -10.31 -9.11 -34.49
N SER A 57 -9.82 -8.11 -35.21
CA SER A 57 -9.62 -6.73 -34.72
C SER A 57 -10.63 -5.72 -35.29
N SER A 58 -11.58 -6.17 -36.12
CA SER A 58 -12.38 -5.30 -36.98
C SER A 58 -13.45 -4.47 -36.26
N MET A 59 -13.82 -4.85 -35.04
CA MET A 59 -14.83 -4.15 -34.23
C MET A 59 -14.25 -3.10 -33.27
N GLY A 60 -12.95 -2.77 -33.40
CA GLY A 60 -12.26 -1.93 -32.42
C GLY A 60 -11.95 -2.65 -31.10
N LEU A 61 -12.06 -3.98 -31.10
CA LEU A 61 -11.70 -4.89 -30.01
C LEU A 61 -10.78 -5.95 -30.58
N LEU A 62 -9.94 -6.56 -29.74
CA LEU A 62 -9.21 -7.78 -30.05
C LEU A 62 -10.10 -8.96 -29.63
N SER A 63 -10.87 -9.50 -30.57
CA SER A 63 -11.74 -10.66 -30.36
C SER A 63 -10.95 -11.95 -30.57
N LEU A 64 -10.83 -12.76 -29.51
CA LEU A 64 -10.17 -14.05 -29.51
C LEU A 64 -11.22 -15.15 -29.35
N ASP A 65 -11.24 -16.12 -30.26
CA ASP A 65 -12.08 -17.32 -30.18
C ASP A 65 -11.26 -18.54 -30.60
N ILE A 66 -10.35 -18.96 -29.73
CA ILE A 66 -9.40 -20.04 -29.98
C ILE A 66 -10.03 -21.38 -29.57
N ASN A 67 -10.26 -22.25 -30.55
CA ASN A 67 -10.78 -23.60 -30.34
C ASN A 67 -10.02 -24.63 -31.21
N ASP A 68 -9.89 -25.86 -30.72
CA ASP A 68 -9.04 -26.88 -31.29
C ASP A 68 -9.78 -27.50 -32.45
N PHE A 69 -9.30 -27.20 -33.65
CA PHE A 69 -9.84 -27.75 -34.88
C PHE A 69 -8.85 -28.70 -35.54
N ASP A 70 -7.60 -28.73 -35.09
CA ASP A 70 -6.64 -29.70 -35.57
C ASP A 70 -6.67 -30.93 -34.64
N SER A 71 -6.06 -32.04 -35.06
CA SER A 71 -6.09 -33.27 -34.27
C SER A 71 -4.88 -33.40 -33.35
N ASN A 72 -4.04 -32.37 -33.24
CA ASN A 72 -2.77 -32.40 -32.53
C ASN A 72 -2.93 -32.06 -31.05
N GLY A 73 -4.04 -31.40 -30.67
CA GLY A 73 -4.48 -31.31 -29.28
C GLY A 73 -3.69 -30.33 -28.42
N ASP A 74 -2.93 -29.43 -29.02
CA ASP A 74 -2.16 -28.40 -28.34
C ASP A 74 -2.46 -27.00 -28.89
N TYR A 75 -3.08 -26.14 -28.07
CA TYR A 75 -3.15 -24.71 -28.39
C TYR A 75 -1.78 -24.08 -28.23
N PHE A 76 -1.32 -23.44 -29.30
CA PHE A 76 -0.18 -22.55 -29.22
C PHE A 76 -0.31 -21.39 -30.21
N GLY A 77 -0.25 -20.19 -29.67
CA GLY A 77 -0.13 -18.99 -30.47
C GLY A 77 -0.31 -17.73 -29.66
N GLY A 78 -0.23 -16.61 -30.36
CA GLY A 78 -0.49 -15.31 -29.79
C GLY A 78 -0.67 -14.25 -30.86
N ALA A 79 -1.12 -13.09 -30.39
CA ALA A 79 -1.17 -11.86 -31.15
C ALA A 79 -0.50 -10.76 -30.34
N GLY A 80 0.26 -9.91 -31.01
CA GLY A 80 0.98 -8.83 -30.35
C GLY A 80 1.17 -7.63 -31.25
N SER A 81 1.85 -6.61 -30.73
CA SER A 81 2.31 -5.46 -31.49
C SER A 81 3.64 -4.96 -30.93
N ASP A 82 4.47 -4.42 -31.82
CA ASP A 82 5.67 -3.71 -31.43
C ASP A 82 5.28 -2.37 -30.79
N ILE A 83 5.66 -2.17 -29.53
CA ILE A 83 5.32 -1.00 -28.73
C ILE A 83 6.59 -0.59 -27.98
N ALA A 84 7.03 0.64 -28.22
CA ALA A 84 8.20 1.21 -27.57
C ALA A 84 7.77 2.08 -26.37
N ALA A 85 8.13 1.67 -25.16
CA ALA A 85 7.91 2.43 -23.94
C ALA A 85 8.99 2.13 -22.90
N ASP A 86 9.11 2.99 -21.90
CA ASP A 86 10.01 2.83 -20.77
C ASP A 86 9.22 3.23 -19.52
N PHE A 87 9.35 2.44 -18.45
CA PHE A 87 8.57 2.59 -17.22
C PHE A 87 9.23 1.93 -16.02
N ASP A 88 8.85 2.39 -14.82
CA ASP A 88 9.29 1.78 -13.58
C ASP A 88 8.36 0.62 -13.20
N VAL A 89 8.92 -0.58 -13.07
CA VAL A 89 8.18 -1.80 -12.70
C VAL A 89 7.61 -1.75 -11.30
N ASN A 90 8.19 -0.92 -10.43
CA ASN A 90 7.72 -0.75 -9.05
C ASN A 90 6.41 0.03 -9.00
N THR A 91 6.17 0.90 -9.99
CA THR A 91 5.00 1.78 -10.05
C THR A 91 4.00 1.43 -11.14
N THR A 92 4.41 0.57 -12.08
CA THR A 92 3.59 0.18 -13.21
C THR A 92 2.83 -1.11 -12.94
N GLN A 93 1.56 -1.12 -13.32
CA GLN A 93 0.72 -2.31 -13.37
C GLN A 93 0.23 -2.57 -14.78
N LEU A 94 -0.04 -3.84 -15.05
CA LEU A 94 -0.65 -4.30 -16.27
C LEU A 94 -2.16 -4.43 -16.07
N GLU A 95 -2.93 -3.68 -16.85
CA GLU A 95 -4.39 -3.73 -16.86
C GLU A 95 -4.89 -4.37 -18.16
N VAL A 96 -5.75 -5.38 -18.05
CA VAL A 96 -6.45 -5.97 -19.19
C VAL A 96 -7.94 -5.72 -19.04
N ARG A 97 -8.49 -4.85 -19.91
CA ARG A 97 -9.93 -4.61 -19.98
C ARG A 97 -10.56 -5.55 -21.00
N LEU A 98 -11.32 -6.53 -20.53
CA LEU A 98 -11.85 -7.62 -21.36
C LEU A 98 -13.28 -8.01 -21.00
N GLN A 99 -13.95 -8.68 -21.93
CA GLN A 99 -15.21 -9.39 -21.73
C GLN A 99 -14.99 -10.88 -22.02
N VAL A 100 -15.43 -11.75 -21.11
CA VAL A 100 -15.37 -13.21 -21.32
C VAL A 100 -16.61 -13.66 -22.09
N GLY A 101 -16.42 -14.44 -23.17
CA GLY A 101 -17.48 -14.93 -24.03
C GLY A 101 -18.20 -16.15 -23.45
N ALA A 102 -19.49 -16.32 -23.80
CA ALA A 102 -20.38 -17.36 -23.27
C ALA A 102 -19.89 -18.81 -23.42
N ASN A 103 -18.97 -19.08 -24.35
CA ASN A 103 -18.42 -20.42 -24.57
C ASN A 103 -16.96 -20.54 -24.09
N ASN A 104 -16.44 -19.55 -23.36
CA ASN A 104 -15.13 -19.65 -22.75
C ASN A 104 -15.12 -20.78 -21.72
N VAL A 105 -14.16 -21.69 -21.84
CA VAL A 105 -13.89 -22.71 -20.82
C VAL A 105 -12.46 -22.64 -20.30
N ALA A 106 -11.60 -21.82 -20.92
CA ALA A 106 -10.27 -21.53 -20.43
C ALA A 106 -10.32 -20.79 -19.10
N GLN A 107 -9.56 -21.28 -18.12
CA GLN A 107 -9.45 -20.64 -16.81
C GLN A 107 -8.46 -19.47 -16.80
N GLN A 108 -7.61 -19.35 -17.83
CA GLN A 108 -6.51 -18.39 -17.82
C GLN A 108 -6.00 -18.09 -19.23
N PHE A 109 -5.35 -16.94 -19.37
CA PHE A 109 -4.57 -16.55 -20.55
C PHE A 109 -3.32 -15.78 -20.11
N ARG A 110 -2.44 -15.43 -21.05
CA ARG A 110 -1.18 -14.76 -20.76
C ARG A 110 -1.01 -13.45 -21.50
N VAL A 111 -0.30 -12.53 -20.86
CA VAL A 111 0.28 -11.36 -21.50
C VAL A 111 1.80 -11.45 -21.39
N THR A 112 2.50 -11.23 -22.49
CA THR A 112 3.96 -11.25 -22.54
C THR A 112 4.48 -9.85 -22.86
N LEU A 113 5.40 -9.36 -22.05
CA LEU A 113 6.13 -8.11 -22.27
C LEU A 113 7.55 -8.46 -22.72
N LYS A 114 7.98 -7.91 -23.86
CA LYS A 114 9.35 -8.06 -24.33
C LYS A 114 10.20 -6.87 -23.89
N ASP A 115 11.18 -7.13 -23.03
CA ASP A 115 12.24 -6.19 -22.64
C ASP A 115 13.38 -6.22 -23.67
N LEU A 116 14.00 -5.07 -23.91
CA LEU A 116 15.13 -4.93 -24.83
C LEU A 116 16.36 -4.38 -24.09
N ASP A 117 17.23 -5.29 -23.64
CA ASP A 117 18.48 -4.96 -22.92
C ASP A 117 19.64 -4.54 -23.83
N GLY A 118 19.36 -4.37 -25.12
CA GLY A 118 20.33 -3.98 -26.14
C GLY A 118 20.19 -4.77 -27.43
N ALA A 119 21.06 -4.49 -28.39
CA ALA A 119 20.97 -5.09 -29.72
C ALA A 119 21.21 -6.61 -29.68
N GLY A 120 20.17 -7.40 -29.98
CA GLY A 120 20.21 -8.86 -30.07
C GLY A 120 20.08 -9.59 -28.73
N PHE A 121 19.71 -8.86 -27.66
CA PHE A 121 19.42 -9.38 -26.34
C PHE A 121 18.03 -8.90 -25.93
N SER A 122 17.18 -9.82 -25.52
CA SER A 122 15.84 -9.49 -25.04
C SER A 122 15.30 -10.58 -24.14
N ASP A 123 14.56 -10.18 -23.13
CA ASP A 123 13.80 -11.08 -22.28
C ASP A 123 12.29 -10.91 -22.51
N GLU A 124 11.57 -12.02 -22.46
CA GLU A 124 10.12 -12.09 -22.46
C GLU A 124 9.66 -12.43 -21.05
N HIS A 125 8.90 -11.51 -20.46
CA HIS A 125 8.32 -11.64 -19.14
C HIS A 125 6.84 -11.97 -19.28
N VAL A 126 6.45 -13.13 -18.78
CA VAL A 126 5.11 -13.70 -19.00
C VAL A 126 4.26 -13.54 -17.76
N TYR A 127 3.11 -12.88 -17.89
CA TYR A 127 2.14 -12.68 -16.82
C TYR A 127 0.88 -13.47 -17.12
N GLU A 128 0.35 -14.16 -16.10
CA GLU A 128 -0.85 -14.97 -16.21
C GLU A 128 -2.04 -14.27 -15.56
N PHE A 129 -3.17 -14.30 -16.26
CA PHE A 129 -4.44 -13.71 -15.83
C PHE A 129 -5.48 -14.81 -15.62
N ASP A 130 -6.04 -14.86 -14.42
CA ASP A 130 -7.10 -15.79 -14.04
C ASP A 130 -8.46 -15.26 -14.51
N LEU A 131 -9.20 -16.11 -15.21
CA LEU A 131 -10.57 -15.88 -15.67
C LEU A 131 -11.60 -16.58 -14.78
N THR A 132 -11.16 -17.34 -13.78
CA THR A 132 -12.02 -18.07 -12.84
C THR A 132 -12.89 -17.09 -12.08
N GLY A 133 -14.21 -17.32 -12.11
CA GLY A 133 -15.18 -16.47 -11.42
C GLY A 133 -15.66 -15.25 -12.23
N ILE A 134 -15.09 -14.98 -13.41
CA ILE A 134 -15.64 -13.97 -14.32
C ILE A 134 -16.82 -14.57 -15.09
N SER A 135 -18.00 -13.98 -14.90
CA SER A 135 -19.22 -14.44 -15.58
C SER A 135 -19.19 -14.07 -17.07
N PRO A 136 -19.47 -15.01 -17.99
CA PRO A 136 -19.40 -14.81 -19.45
C PRO A 136 -20.35 -13.78 -20.10
N VAL A 137 -20.98 -12.90 -19.32
CA VAL A 137 -21.98 -11.92 -19.77
C VAL A 137 -21.91 -10.57 -19.05
N ASP A 138 -20.98 -10.41 -18.10
CA ASP A 138 -20.93 -9.25 -17.22
C ASP A 138 -20.11 -8.10 -17.83
N GLY A 139 -20.46 -7.67 -19.05
CA GLY A 139 -19.81 -6.55 -19.73
C GLY A 139 -18.28 -6.64 -19.76
N PHE A 140 -17.61 -5.49 -19.82
CA PHE A 140 -16.15 -5.41 -19.69
C PHE A 140 -15.76 -5.32 -18.21
N VAL A 141 -14.81 -6.15 -17.82
CA VAL A 141 -14.10 -6.12 -16.54
C VAL A 141 -12.65 -5.71 -16.77
N THR A 142 -12.01 -5.12 -15.76
CA THR A 142 -10.57 -4.84 -15.77
C THR A 142 -9.87 -5.78 -14.83
N LEU A 143 -8.94 -6.57 -15.35
CA LEU A 143 -8.02 -7.39 -14.56
C LEU A 143 -6.72 -6.63 -14.40
N THR A 144 -6.15 -6.64 -13.20
CA THR A 144 -4.94 -5.86 -12.89
C THR A 144 -3.86 -6.80 -12.37
N LYS A 145 -2.61 -6.59 -12.80
CA LYS A 145 -1.43 -7.31 -12.34
C LYS A 145 -0.29 -6.33 -12.09
N PRO A 146 0.08 -6.07 -10.82
CA PRO A 146 1.28 -5.29 -10.51
C PRO A 146 2.52 -5.98 -11.07
N LEU A 147 3.41 -5.23 -11.72
CA LEU A 147 4.63 -5.80 -12.32
C LEU A 147 5.70 -6.12 -11.28
N ASN A 148 5.71 -5.39 -10.15
CA ASN A 148 6.62 -5.61 -9.02
C ASN A 148 6.47 -6.99 -8.35
N LEU A 149 5.33 -7.68 -8.52
CA LEU A 149 5.16 -9.07 -8.07
C LEU A 149 5.92 -10.07 -8.95
N GLY A 150 6.53 -9.61 -10.04
CA GLY A 150 7.29 -10.40 -10.99
C GLY A 150 6.42 -11.19 -11.99
N PRO A 151 7.04 -11.66 -13.09
CA PRO A 151 6.37 -12.52 -14.06
C PRO A 151 6.20 -13.94 -13.51
N LEU A 152 5.31 -14.72 -14.12
CA LEU A 152 5.21 -16.16 -13.89
C LEU A 152 6.53 -16.88 -14.23
N PHE A 153 7.16 -16.46 -15.33
CA PHE A 153 8.52 -16.86 -15.72
C PHE A 153 9.10 -15.87 -16.73
N THR A 154 10.42 -15.90 -16.87
CA THR A 154 11.19 -15.15 -17.87
C THR A 154 11.84 -16.13 -18.86
N GLN A 155 11.86 -15.77 -20.14
CA GLN A 155 12.56 -16.52 -21.19
C GLN A 155 13.24 -15.58 -22.18
N GLY A 156 14.20 -16.07 -22.96
CA GLY A 156 14.78 -15.26 -24.04
C GLY A 156 13.75 -15.01 -25.15
N GLY A 157 13.71 -13.78 -25.67
CA GLY A 157 12.79 -13.41 -26.74
C GLY A 157 12.99 -14.22 -28.01
N PHE A 158 11.90 -14.50 -28.74
CA PHE A 158 11.98 -15.35 -29.92
C PHE A 158 12.93 -14.78 -30.98
N GLY A 159 14.01 -15.51 -31.27
CA GLY A 159 15.03 -15.11 -32.25
C GLY A 159 16.18 -14.25 -31.70
N ASP A 160 16.13 -13.88 -30.42
CA ASP A 160 17.17 -13.12 -29.73
C ASP A 160 17.95 -14.01 -28.74
N MET A 161 19.10 -13.54 -28.28
CA MET A 161 19.77 -14.16 -27.13
C MET A 161 19.05 -13.75 -25.84
N PRO A 162 19.01 -14.61 -24.81
CA PRO A 162 18.49 -14.23 -23.50
C PRO A 162 19.19 -12.96 -22.99
N GLY A 163 18.42 -12.04 -22.42
CA GLY A 163 18.92 -10.82 -21.79
C GLY A 163 19.53 -11.11 -20.41
N ASP A 164 19.46 -10.14 -19.51
CA ASP A 164 19.99 -10.28 -18.15
C ASP A 164 18.96 -10.80 -17.14
N GLY A 165 17.70 -10.97 -17.55
CA GLY A 165 16.59 -11.47 -16.76
C GLY A 165 16.03 -10.46 -15.77
N ILE A 166 16.54 -9.23 -15.75
CA ILE A 166 16.07 -8.13 -14.90
C ILE A 166 14.88 -7.46 -15.61
N GLN A 167 13.93 -6.94 -14.85
CA GLN A 167 12.79 -6.22 -15.40
C GLN A 167 13.13 -4.71 -15.48
N ASN A 168 13.92 -4.31 -16.46
CA ASN A 168 14.37 -2.92 -16.67
C ASN A 168 13.92 -2.43 -18.04
N TYR A 169 12.59 -2.43 -18.20
CA TYR A 169 11.93 -2.37 -19.50
C TYR A 169 12.37 -1.22 -20.40
N GLY A 170 13.16 -1.58 -21.41
CA GLY A 170 13.06 -0.97 -22.73
C GLY A 170 11.98 -1.67 -23.54
N LEU A 171 10.70 -1.58 -23.11
CA LEU A 171 9.59 -2.33 -23.70
C LEU A 171 9.63 -2.19 -25.22
N ALA A 172 9.68 -3.32 -25.91
CA ALA A 172 9.69 -3.39 -27.37
C ALA A 172 8.42 -4.03 -27.92
N GLN A 173 7.69 -4.80 -27.12
CA GLN A 173 6.56 -5.58 -27.58
C GLN A 173 5.60 -5.97 -26.46
N VAL A 174 4.30 -5.98 -26.78
CA VAL A 174 3.24 -6.57 -25.94
C VAL A 174 2.55 -7.67 -26.74
N GLN A 175 2.30 -8.81 -26.10
CA GLN A 175 1.60 -9.94 -26.72
C GLN A 175 0.52 -10.50 -25.79
N ILE A 176 -0.55 -11.03 -26.38
CA ILE A 176 -1.54 -11.87 -25.73
C ILE A 176 -1.33 -13.30 -26.25
N GLN A 177 -1.26 -14.26 -25.33
CA GLN A 177 -0.98 -15.67 -25.64
C GLN A 177 -1.99 -16.60 -24.95
N THR A 178 -2.25 -17.74 -25.57
CA THR A 178 -2.85 -18.88 -24.85
C THR A 178 -1.82 -19.50 -23.92
N VAL A 179 -2.28 -20.22 -22.90
CA VAL A 179 -1.38 -21.05 -22.10
C VAL A 179 -1.00 -22.29 -22.92
N PHE A 180 0.30 -22.54 -23.03
CA PHE A 180 0.86 -23.63 -23.82
C PHE A 180 0.27 -24.98 -23.39
N GLY A 181 -0.25 -25.73 -24.37
CA GLY A 181 -0.75 -27.09 -24.15
C GLY A 181 -2.10 -27.16 -23.45
N LEU A 182 -2.84 -26.05 -23.33
CA LEU A 182 -4.25 -26.13 -22.99
C LEU A 182 -5.04 -26.75 -24.15
N ALA A 183 -6.16 -27.39 -23.80
CA ALA A 183 -7.19 -27.87 -24.72
C ALA A 183 -8.56 -27.16 -24.49
N GLU A 184 -8.60 -26.25 -23.52
CA GLU A 184 -9.78 -25.43 -23.18
C GLU A 184 -9.95 -24.25 -24.16
N ARG A 185 -11.15 -24.10 -24.74
CA ARG A 185 -11.49 -22.97 -25.62
C ARG A 185 -11.36 -21.64 -24.88
N LEU A 186 -10.55 -20.74 -25.42
CA LEU A 186 -10.43 -19.35 -24.97
C LEU A 186 -11.32 -18.46 -25.85
N GLN A 187 -12.34 -17.86 -25.25
CA GLN A 187 -13.23 -16.92 -25.94
C GLN A 187 -13.31 -15.60 -25.15
N VAL A 188 -12.61 -14.57 -25.60
CA VAL A 188 -12.55 -13.26 -24.93
C VAL A 188 -12.54 -12.12 -25.95
N ASP A 189 -13.22 -11.03 -25.62
CA ASP A 189 -13.11 -9.76 -26.32
C ASP A 189 -12.27 -8.81 -25.47
N ILE A 190 -11.06 -8.49 -25.94
CA ILE A 190 -10.14 -7.61 -25.22
C ILE A 190 -10.24 -6.21 -25.82
N GLU A 191 -10.63 -5.25 -25.00
CA GLU A 191 -10.66 -3.84 -25.43
C GLU A 191 -9.24 -3.25 -25.41
N SER A 192 -8.48 -3.51 -24.34
CA SER A 192 -7.10 -3.07 -24.24
C SER A 192 -6.28 -3.89 -23.25
N VAL A 193 -4.98 -3.95 -23.51
CA VAL A 193 -3.92 -4.29 -22.56
C VAL A 193 -3.10 -3.02 -22.35
N THR A 194 -3.15 -2.45 -21.15
CA THR A 194 -2.54 -1.15 -20.83
C THR A 194 -1.52 -1.31 -19.72
N LEU A 195 -0.34 -0.75 -19.93
CA LEU A 195 0.63 -0.50 -18.87
C LEU A 195 0.31 0.85 -18.26
N VAL A 196 -0.08 0.83 -17.00
CA VAL A 196 -0.52 2.00 -16.26
C VAL A 196 0.48 2.26 -15.15
N ASP A 197 1.13 3.42 -15.22
CA ASP A 197 1.90 3.93 -14.10
C ASP A 197 0.90 4.43 -13.06
N SER A 198 0.77 3.63 -12.01
CA SER A 198 -0.09 3.97 -10.89
C SER A 198 0.60 5.06 -10.10
N ALA A 199 -0.01 6.25 -10.06
CA ALA A 199 0.46 7.29 -9.16
C ALA A 199 0.35 6.88 -7.68
N GLU A 200 -0.37 5.78 -7.38
CA GLU A 200 -0.39 5.13 -6.07
C GLU A 200 0.15 3.71 -6.17
N THR A 201 1.39 3.54 -5.75
CA THR A 201 2.09 2.26 -5.60
C THR A 201 1.61 1.53 -4.35
N THR A 202 0.32 1.21 -4.33
CA THR A 202 -0.26 0.33 -3.30
C THR A 202 0.35 -1.06 -3.48
N LEU A 203 1.16 -1.47 -2.50
CA LEU A 203 1.82 -2.77 -2.49
C LEU A 203 0.83 -3.88 -2.14
N ILE A 204 0.03 -3.67 -1.11
CA ILE A 204 -1.02 -4.58 -0.66
C ILE A 204 -2.14 -3.81 0.02
N GLU A 205 -3.37 -4.31 -0.08
CA GLU A 205 -4.51 -3.76 0.64
C GLU A 205 -5.43 -4.83 1.24
N LEU A 206 -5.96 -4.51 2.42
CA LEU A 206 -7.02 -5.19 3.13
C LEU A 206 -8.31 -4.36 3.00
N THR A 207 -9.17 -4.81 2.09
CA THR A 207 -10.55 -4.36 1.89
C THR A 207 -11.48 -5.57 2.03
N PRO A 208 -12.81 -5.41 2.16
CA PRO A 208 -13.71 -6.56 2.15
C PRO A 208 -13.61 -7.40 0.87
N ALA A 209 -13.32 -6.77 -0.27
CA ALA A 209 -13.15 -7.46 -1.54
C ALA A 209 -11.88 -8.32 -1.54
N THR A 210 -10.72 -7.74 -1.17
CA THR A 210 -9.49 -8.53 -1.05
C THR A 210 -9.63 -9.57 0.06
N PHE A 211 -10.40 -9.29 1.12
CA PHE A 211 -10.60 -10.25 2.20
C PHE A 211 -11.42 -11.47 1.85
N ALA A 212 -12.44 -11.29 1.02
CA ALA A 212 -13.23 -12.39 0.49
C ALA A 212 -12.45 -13.23 -0.54
N SER A 213 -11.50 -12.64 -1.28
CA SER A 213 -10.72 -13.34 -2.31
C SER A 213 -9.46 -14.03 -1.78
N GLN A 214 -8.92 -13.60 -0.63
CA GLN A 214 -7.72 -14.20 -0.06
C GLN A 214 -7.98 -15.61 0.48
N LEU A 215 -7.12 -16.57 0.09
CA LEU A 215 -7.23 -17.98 0.51
C LEU A 215 -6.98 -18.18 2.00
N GLN A 216 -6.19 -17.30 2.61
CA GLN A 216 -5.76 -17.37 4.01
C GLN A 216 -6.24 -16.16 4.82
N SER A 217 -7.52 -15.81 4.69
CA SER A 217 -8.16 -14.84 5.57
C SER A 217 -8.56 -15.46 6.90
N PHE A 218 -8.53 -14.66 7.97
CA PHE A 218 -8.93 -15.11 9.29
C PHE A 218 -9.64 -14.00 10.08
N SER A 219 -10.39 -14.41 11.09
CA SER A 219 -10.91 -13.56 12.15
C SER A 219 -10.83 -14.31 13.47
N PHE A 220 -10.70 -13.60 14.60
CA PHE A 220 -10.63 -14.21 15.93
C PHE A 220 -11.22 -13.30 17.00
N GLY A 221 -11.46 -13.86 18.19
CA GLY A 221 -11.98 -13.13 19.35
C GLY A 221 -13.36 -12.53 19.07
N THR A 222 -13.58 -11.31 19.53
CA THR A 222 -14.86 -10.61 19.36
C THR A 222 -15.27 -10.41 17.91
N PHE A 223 -14.33 -10.41 16.96
CA PHE A 223 -14.63 -10.21 15.54
C PHE A 223 -15.34 -11.41 14.89
N GLN A 224 -15.35 -12.59 15.55
CA GLN A 224 -16.12 -13.75 15.11
C GLN A 224 -17.60 -13.70 15.56
N GLU A 225 -17.96 -12.79 16.46
CA GLU A 225 -19.32 -12.70 16.96
C GLU A 225 -20.25 -12.05 15.94
N THR A 226 -21.46 -12.60 15.81
CA THR A 226 -22.46 -12.15 14.84
C THR A 226 -22.74 -10.65 14.98
N GLY A 227 -22.52 -9.91 13.89
CA GLY A 227 -22.81 -8.48 13.80
C GLY A 227 -21.68 -7.57 14.29
N VAL A 228 -20.58 -8.10 14.83
CA VAL A 228 -19.41 -7.28 15.22
C VAL A 228 -18.66 -6.78 14.00
N VAL A 229 -18.49 -7.62 12.98
CA VAL A 229 -17.89 -7.23 11.70
C VAL A 229 -18.94 -7.39 10.59
N ASP A 230 -19.20 -6.32 9.85
CA ASP A 230 -20.03 -6.31 8.64
C ASP A 230 -19.18 -5.86 7.44
N GLN A 231 -19.32 -6.58 6.32
CA GLN A 231 -18.54 -6.44 5.08
C GLN A 231 -19.42 -6.07 3.87
N THR A 232 -20.72 -5.83 4.07
CA THR A 232 -21.72 -5.81 2.98
C THR A 232 -21.66 -4.57 2.07
N ASN A 233 -21.05 -3.46 2.51
CA ASN A 233 -21.05 -2.19 1.76
C ASN A 233 -19.68 -1.83 1.18
N GLY A 234 -18.79 -2.81 0.99
CA GLY A 234 -17.43 -2.56 0.51
C GLY A 234 -16.47 -1.98 1.56
N ASN A 235 -16.93 -1.78 2.80
CA ASN A 235 -16.12 -1.39 3.96
C ASN A 235 -16.20 -2.44 5.07
N PHE A 236 -15.21 -2.48 5.96
CA PHE A 236 -15.32 -3.18 7.24
C PHE A 236 -16.00 -2.27 8.28
N VAL A 237 -17.23 -2.58 8.66
CA VAL A 237 -17.91 -1.94 9.80
C VAL A 237 -17.65 -2.80 11.03
N ILE A 238 -16.80 -2.32 11.93
CA ILE A 238 -16.38 -3.00 13.16
C ILE A 238 -17.05 -2.32 14.35
N ASN A 239 -17.91 -3.03 15.06
CA ASN A 239 -18.59 -2.55 16.26
C ASN A 239 -18.54 -3.59 17.38
N THR A 240 -17.50 -3.54 18.21
CA THR A 240 -17.33 -4.50 19.30
C THR A 240 -18.35 -4.31 20.42
N ALA A 241 -19.10 -3.20 20.47
CA ALA A 241 -20.17 -3.01 21.45
C ALA A 241 -21.33 -4.01 21.28
N LEU A 242 -21.40 -4.66 20.11
CA LEU A 242 -22.35 -5.72 19.81
C LEU A 242 -21.91 -7.09 20.34
N SER A 243 -20.63 -7.25 20.74
CA SER A 243 -20.13 -8.45 21.39
C SER A 243 -20.67 -8.57 22.82
N ALA A 244 -20.86 -9.81 23.28
CA ALA A 244 -21.16 -10.09 24.69
C ALA A 244 -19.95 -9.80 25.62
N THR A 245 -18.74 -9.75 25.06
CA THR A 245 -17.48 -9.49 25.74
C THR A 245 -16.65 -8.44 24.98
N PRO A 246 -17.11 -7.17 24.91
CA PRO A 246 -16.54 -6.12 24.06
C PRO A 246 -15.05 -5.81 24.33
N LEU A 247 -14.51 -6.27 25.47
CA LEU A 247 -13.14 -6.07 25.92
C LEU A 247 -12.25 -7.31 25.76
N ALA A 248 -12.75 -8.41 25.19
CA ALA A 248 -11.99 -9.66 25.06
C ALA A 248 -10.95 -9.65 23.91
N GLY A 249 -10.73 -8.50 23.27
CA GLY A 249 -9.89 -8.38 22.08
C GLY A 249 -10.51 -9.04 20.85
N GLY A 250 -9.84 -8.94 19.72
CA GLY A 250 -10.29 -9.53 18.46
C GLY A 250 -9.59 -8.88 17.28
N GLY A 251 -9.59 -9.56 16.15
CA GLY A 251 -8.95 -9.05 14.94
C GLY A 251 -9.39 -9.81 13.70
N LEU A 252 -9.04 -9.25 12.54
CA LEU A 252 -9.19 -9.85 11.22
C LEU A 252 -7.99 -9.49 10.35
N GLY A 253 -7.65 -10.35 9.39
CA GLY A 253 -6.51 -10.12 8.52
C GLY A 253 -6.24 -11.23 7.52
N PHE A 254 -5.04 -11.18 6.92
CA PHE A 254 -4.46 -12.19 6.03
C PHE A 254 -3.20 -12.78 6.62
N THR A 255 -2.93 -14.04 6.31
CA THR A 255 -1.62 -14.67 6.48
C THR A 255 -1.13 -15.22 5.15
N GLY A 256 0.10 -15.74 5.12
CA GLY A 256 0.66 -16.40 3.94
C GLY A 256 0.91 -15.44 2.78
N LEU A 257 1.09 -14.15 3.12
CA LEU A 257 1.66 -13.18 2.21
C LEU A 257 3.14 -13.53 1.99
N SER A 258 3.68 -13.12 0.86
CA SER A 258 5.10 -13.23 0.51
C SER A 258 5.42 -12.03 -0.34
N VAL A 259 5.56 -10.90 0.34
CA VAL A 259 5.76 -9.59 -0.28
C VAL A 259 6.99 -8.97 0.38
N ASP A 260 8.07 -8.92 -0.40
CA ASP A 260 9.36 -8.35 0.03
C ASP A 260 9.40 -6.84 -0.30
N PHE A 261 9.70 -5.99 0.69
CA PHE A 261 9.92 -4.57 0.47
C PHE A 261 10.76 -3.89 1.56
N GLU A 262 11.46 -2.82 1.17
CA GLU A 262 12.23 -1.98 2.07
C GLU A 262 11.31 -1.02 2.84
N ALA A 263 11.16 -1.19 4.15
CA ALA A 263 10.18 -0.43 4.94
C ALA A 263 10.37 1.09 4.85
N THR A 264 11.61 1.57 4.70
CA THR A 264 11.89 3.02 4.61
C THR A 264 11.29 3.70 3.37
N GLU A 265 10.86 2.92 2.36
CA GLU A 265 10.22 3.41 1.14
C GLU A 265 8.69 3.33 1.17
N TYR A 266 8.09 2.84 2.26
CA TYR A 266 6.66 2.55 2.34
C TYR A 266 6.02 3.15 3.59
N ALA A 267 4.69 3.25 3.55
CA ALA A 267 3.86 3.64 4.68
C ALA A 267 2.63 2.77 4.76
N ILE A 268 2.08 2.65 5.96
CA ILE A 268 0.72 2.18 6.17
C ILE A 268 -0.23 3.35 5.87
N GLU A 269 -1.27 3.09 5.09
CA GLU A 269 -2.43 3.97 4.98
C GLU A 269 -3.68 3.30 5.53
N VAL A 270 -4.41 4.01 6.38
CA VAL A 270 -5.75 3.60 6.83
C VAL A 270 -6.75 4.68 6.53
N GLU A 271 -7.71 4.36 5.67
CA GLU A 271 -8.88 5.20 5.41
C GLU A 271 -10.06 4.71 6.26
N ALA A 272 -10.42 5.48 7.29
CA ALA A 272 -11.47 5.10 8.23
C ALA A 272 -12.30 6.27 8.73
N ARG A 273 -13.44 5.95 9.37
CA ARG A 273 -14.25 6.88 10.15
C ARG A 273 -14.77 6.24 11.42
N LEU A 274 -15.01 7.04 12.45
CA LEU A 274 -15.59 6.55 13.70
C LEU A 274 -17.10 6.34 13.57
N LEU A 275 -17.58 5.22 14.10
CA LEU A 275 -19.01 4.99 14.28
C LEU A 275 -19.54 5.75 15.50
N PRO A 276 -20.84 6.13 15.51
CA PRO A 276 -21.46 6.68 16.70
C PRO A 276 -21.31 5.73 17.90
N GLY A 277 -20.78 6.26 19.01
CA GLY A 277 -20.59 5.49 20.24
C GLY A 277 -19.26 4.76 20.35
N ASN A 278 -18.30 5.00 19.44
CA ASN A 278 -16.91 4.60 19.66
C ASN A 278 -16.43 5.10 21.03
N ALA A 279 -15.96 4.18 21.87
CA ALA A 279 -15.40 4.49 23.18
C ALA A 279 -13.94 4.04 23.32
N ALA A 280 -13.42 3.33 22.32
CA ALA A 280 -12.02 2.97 22.20
C ALA A 280 -11.17 4.22 21.91
N THR A 281 -10.06 4.39 22.63
CA THR A 281 -9.05 5.42 22.34
C THR A 281 -8.07 5.02 21.25
N SER A 282 -7.91 3.72 20.99
CA SER A 282 -6.96 3.19 20.02
C SER A 282 -7.39 1.85 19.43
N PHE A 283 -6.78 1.47 18.33
CA PHE A 283 -6.76 0.10 17.81
C PHE A 283 -5.37 -0.19 17.22
N ASN A 284 -5.07 -1.44 16.90
CA ASN A 284 -3.77 -1.84 16.38
C ASN A 284 -3.87 -2.27 14.93
N LEU A 285 -2.87 -1.88 14.15
CA LEU A 285 -2.51 -2.51 12.88
C LEU A 285 -1.30 -3.40 13.14
N LEU A 286 -1.30 -4.59 12.57
CA LEU A 286 -0.24 -5.56 12.76
C LEU A 286 0.27 -6.05 11.41
N MET A 287 1.60 -6.09 11.29
CA MET A 287 2.32 -6.60 10.13
C MET A 287 3.28 -7.69 10.60
N GLY A 288 3.11 -8.90 10.08
CA GLY A 288 4.00 -10.01 10.39
C GLY A 288 5.14 -10.05 9.38
N ASP A 289 6.36 -10.13 9.88
CA ASP A 289 7.60 -10.22 9.11
C ASP A 289 8.21 -11.62 9.26
N ASN A 290 8.74 -12.14 8.16
CA ASN A 290 9.36 -13.48 8.09
C ASN A 290 10.81 -13.43 7.62
N ASP A 291 11.38 -12.25 7.39
CA ASP A 291 12.56 -12.10 6.56
C ASP A 291 13.87 -12.53 7.23
N GLY A 292 13.93 -12.46 8.57
CA GLY A 292 14.93 -13.06 9.44
C GLY A 292 16.40 -12.78 9.09
N ASP A 293 17.22 -12.40 10.08
CA ASP A 293 18.63 -12.85 10.05
C ASP A 293 18.66 -14.39 10.22
N ASP A 294 18.46 -15.05 9.08
CA ASP A 294 18.31 -16.49 8.82
C ASP A 294 19.62 -17.28 8.94
N SER A 295 20.70 -16.64 9.39
CA SER A 295 22.00 -17.28 9.44
C SER A 295 22.13 -18.33 10.56
N GLY A 296 21.13 -18.44 11.45
CA GLY A 296 21.06 -19.39 12.56
C GLY A 296 19.92 -20.43 12.48
N PRO A 297 20.04 -21.61 13.13
CA PRO A 297 18.95 -22.57 13.20
C PRO A 297 17.77 -22.05 14.05
N GLY A 298 16.64 -21.75 13.40
CA GLY A 298 15.38 -21.33 14.02
C GLY A 298 14.91 -19.98 13.49
N LEU A 299 14.36 -19.99 12.28
CA LEU A 299 13.74 -18.87 11.56
C LEU A 299 12.86 -18.05 12.53
N GLY A 300 13.17 -16.76 12.68
CA GLY A 300 12.39 -15.82 13.49
C GLY A 300 11.17 -15.31 12.73
N ASN A 301 10.19 -14.77 13.45
CA ASN A 301 9.09 -14.01 12.88
C ASN A 301 8.71 -12.92 13.89
N GLU A 302 8.48 -11.72 13.39
CA GLU A 302 8.12 -10.54 14.16
C GLU A 302 6.77 -10.00 13.74
N ASP A 303 5.88 -9.82 14.71
CA ASP A 303 4.68 -9.03 14.53
C ASP A 303 4.97 -7.59 14.94
N PHE A 304 5.08 -6.68 13.97
CA PHE A 304 5.16 -5.24 14.21
C PHE A 304 3.78 -4.67 14.48
N ILE A 305 3.64 -3.93 15.58
CA ILE A 305 2.37 -3.35 16.03
C ILE A 305 2.42 -1.84 15.85
N PHE A 306 1.42 -1.29 15.17
CA PHE A 306 1.21 0.14 15.01
C PHE A 306 -0.09 0.51 15.72
N THR A 307 0.01 1.15 16.88
CA THR A 307 -1.16 1.62 17.63
C THR A 307 -1.66 2.92 17.04
N VAL A 308 -2.91 2.91 16.60
CA VAL A 308 -3.60 4.02 15.96
C VAL A 308 -4.57 4.66 16.95
N ASP A 309 -4.38 5.95 17.23
CA ASP A 309 -5.31 6.73 18.06
C ASP A 309 -6.61 7.00 17.29
N THR A 310 -7.76 6.71 17.90
CA THR A 310 -9.06 6.93 17.25
C THR A 310 -9.37 8.41 17.05
N SER A 311 -8.70 9.32 17.77
CA SER A 311 -8.84 10.77 17.61
C SER A 311 -8.31 11.30 16.26
N GLU A 312 -7.52 10.50 15.52
CA GLU A 312 -7.09 10.81 14.15
C GLU A 312 -8.26 10.72 13.14
N PHE A 313 -9.38 10.09 13.52
CA PHE A 313 -10.54 9.92 12.64
C PHE A 313 -11.73 10.74 13.08
N ASN A 314 -12.53 11.17 12.10
CA ASN A 314 -13.78 11.88 12.34
C ASN A 314 -15.00 10.94 12.21
N SER A 315 -16.16 11.39 12.68
CA SER A 315 -17.42 10.62 12.61
C SER A 315 -18.33 11.00 11.43
N SER A 316 -17.96 12.02 10.66
CA SER A 316 -18.78 12.58 9.57
C SER A 316 -18.41 12.06 8.18
N GLY A 317 -17.18 11.57 8.00
CA GLY A 317 -16.63 11.09 6.73
C GLY A 317 -15.32 10.37 6.95
N PHE A 318 -14.83 9.72 5.91
CA PHE A 318 -13.55 9.02 5.94
C PHE A 318 -12.38 10.01 6.08
N THR A 319 -11.36 9.59 6.80
CA THR A 319 -10.07 10.27 6.95
C THR A 319 -8.98 9.24 6.66
N THR A 320 -7.96 9.65 5.92
CA THR A 320 -6.77 8.82 5.68
C THR A 320 -5.70 9.19 6.69
N LEU A 321 -5.21 8.20 7.42
CA LEU A 321 -4.01 8.28 8.25
C LEU A 321 -2.86 7.57 7.55
N THR A 322 -1.72 8.23 7.44
CA THR A 322 -0.48 7.66 6.87
C THR A 322 0.56 7.50 7.97
N ILE A 323 1.12 6.30 8.12
CA ILE A 323 2.13 5.95 9.13
C ILE A 323 3.39 5.47 8.39
N PRO A 324 4.46 6.27 8.32
CA PRO A 324 5.70 5.88 7.65
C PRO A 324 6.33 4.65 8.31
N LEU A 325 6.69 3.66 7.51
CA LEU A 325 7.42 2.48 7.97
C LEU A 325 8.92 2.79 8.06
N GLY A 326 9.70 1.95 8.76
CA GLY A 326 11.14 2.12 8.94
C GLY A 326 11.57 3.33 9.79
N SER A 327 10.62 4.12 10.29
CA SER A 327 10.87 5.40 10.98
C SER A 327 10.90 5.30 12.51
N GLY A 328 10.65 4.10 13.07
CA GLY A 328 10.38 3.93 14.50
C GLY A 328 8.93 4.24 14.90
N SER A 329 8.00 4.21 13.94
CA SER A 329 6.57 4.45 14.15
C SER A 329 5.84 3.27 14.78
N GLU A 330 6.46 2.10 14.82
CA GLU A 330 5.96 0.93 15.54
C GLU A 330 5.84 1.23 17.03
N SER A 331 4.70 0.86 17.59
CA SER A 331 4.42 0.98 19.03
C SER A 331 5.02 -0.17 19.83
N GLY A 332 5.35 -1.27 19.14
CA GLY A 332 6.08 -2.40 19.69
C GLY A 332 6.20 -3.51 18.66
N PHE A 333 6.86 -4.59 19.05
CA PHE A 333 6.90 -5.83 18.29
C PHE A 333 6.66 -7.01 19.25
N LEU A 334 6.07 -8.08 18.72
CA LEU A 334 5.91 -9.35 19.42
C LEU A 334 6.64 -10.44 18.67
N THR A 335 7.31 -11.33 19.39
CA THR A 335 7.73 -12.61 18.79
C THR A 335 6.48 -13.43 18.52
N THR A 336 6.24 -13.73 17.25
CA THR A 336 5.02 -14.39 16.81
C THR A 336 4.83 -15.74 17.51
N PHE A 337 3.59 -16.05 17.89
CA PHE A 337 3.30 -17.19 18.73
C PHE A 337 3.66 -18.50 18.03
N GLY A 338 4.70 -19.19 18.52
CA GLY A 338 5.16 -20.47 17.96
C GLY A 338 6.58 -20.46 17.41
N PHE A 339 7.20 -19.29 17.33
CA PHE A 339 8.62 -19.17 16.97
C PHE A 339 9.48 -19.13 18.24
N ALA A 340 10.62 -19.84 18.20
CA ALA A 340 11.52 -19.97 19.34
C ALA A 340 12.45 -18.76 19.50
N ASN A 341 12.66 -18.02 18.41
CA ASN A 341 13.52 -16.85 18.32
C ASN A 341 12.69 -15.69 17.76
N GLY A 342 12.91 -14.47 18.26
CA GLY A 342 12.59 -13.29 17.47
C GLY A 342 13.64 -13.15 16.36
N GLY A 343 13.30 -12.51 15.25
CA GLY A 343 14.29 -12.11 14.25
C GLY A 343 15.14 -10.93 14.72
N ASP A 344 15.57 -10.11 13.77
CA ASP A 344 16.58 -9.08 13.98
C ASP A 344 16.02 -7.73 14.46
N GLY A 345 14.68 -7.57 14.49
CA GLY A 345 13.99 -6.34 14.84
C GLY A 345 14.22 -5.19 13.87
N LEU A 346 14.74 -5.46 12.67
CA LEU A 346 14.75 -4.53 11.56
C LEU A 346 13.41 -4.63 10.80
N GLN A 347 13.04 -3.58 10.08
CA GLN A 347 11.84 -3.57 9.24
C GLN A 347 12.29 -3.74 7.78
N ASN A 348 12.52 -4.97 7.39
CA ASN A 348 12.99 -5.41 6.07
C ASN A 348 12.01 -6.48 5.58
N PHE A 349 10.74 -6.06 5.49
CA PHE A 349 9.61 -6.96 5.46
C PHE A 349 9.67 -8.00 4.33
N ASP A 350 9.69 -9.29 4.69
CA ASP A 350 9.07 -10.38 3.94
C ASP A 350 7.66 -10.54 4.52
N LEU A 351 6.80 -9.60 4.16
CA LEU A 351 5.49 -9.45 4.76
C LEU A 351 4.69 -10.75 4.60
N SER A 352 4.36 -11.33 5.75
CA SER A 352 3.68 -12.62 5.87
C SER A 352 2.25 -12.49 6.38
N GLN A 353 1.93 -11.37 7.04
CA GLN A 353 0.64 -11.12 7.66
C GLN A 353 0.28 -9.64 7.67
N LEU A 354 -1.01 -9.35 7.49
CA LEU A 354 -1.59 -8.00 7.62
C LEU A 354 -2.89 -8.09 8.43
N GLN A 355 -3.02 -7.33 9.51
CA GLN A 355 -4.14 -7.48 10.45
C GLN A 355 -4.61 -6.16 11.07
N ILE A 356 -5.92 -6.08 11.29
CA ILE A 356 -6.58 -5.07 12.13
C ILE A 356 -6.99 -5.74 13.44
N GLN A 357 -6.65 -5.12 14.58
CA GLN A 357 -6.92 -5.68 15.90
C GLN A 357 -7.44 -4.63 16.88
N VAL A 358 -8.31 -5.03 17.80
CA VAL A 358 -8.60 -4.27 19.01
C VAL A 358 -7.32 -4.18 19.86
N ASP A 359 -6.95 -2.97 20.26
CA ASP A 359 -5.87 -2.76 21.22
C ASP A 359 -6.27 -3.34 22.58
N ALA A 360 -5.53 -4.34 23.05
CA ALA A 360 -5.82 -5.03 24.30
C ALA A 360 -5.59 -4.15 25.54
N ASP A 361 -4.72 -3.14 25.42
CA ASP A 361 -4.44 -2.19 26.50
C ASP A 361 -5.49 -1.06 26.55
N ASN A 362 -6.33 -0.95 25.52
CA ASN A 362 -7.48 -0.04 25.46
C ASN A 362 -8.65 -0.54 26.34
N SER A 363 -8.41 -0.54 27.64
CA SER A 363 -9.32 -0.98 28.70
C SER A 363 -10.57 -0.10 28.88
N LEU A 364 -10.79 0.93 28.04
CA LEU A 364 -11.74 2.00 28.31
C LEU A 364 -13.02 1.96 27.47
N GLY A 365 -13.12 1.14 26.41
CA GLY A 365 -14.37 1.10 25.65
C GLY A 365 -14.42 0.18 24.43
N ALA A 366 -15.64 0.02 23.91
CA ALA A 366 -15.87 -0.72 22.67
C ALA A 366 -15.37 0.08 21.45
N LEU A 367 -14.76 -0.64 20.50
CA LEU A 367 -14.31 -0.10 19.22
C LEU A 367 -15.50 -0.04 18.26
N GLY A 368 -15.77 1.17 17.77
CA GLY A 368 -16.76 1.45 16.73
C GLY A 368 -16.08 2.20 15.59
N ILE A 369 -15.67 1.49 14.55
CA ILE A 369 -14.95 2.06 13.42
C ILE A 369 -15.45 1.47 12.11
N GLU A 370 -15.47 2.27 11.06
CA GLU A 370 -15.68 1.81 9.70
C GLU A 370 -14.42 2.08 8.89
N ILE A 371 -13.82 1.02 8.34
CA ILE A 371 -12.55 1.06 7.61
C ILE A 371 -12.86 0.75 6.15
N ALA A 372 -12.57 1.71 5.27
CA ALA A 372 -12.68 1.52 3.83
C ALA A 372 -11.47 0.75 3.31
N ARG A 373 -10.26 1.13 3.74
CA ARG A 373 -9.00 0.57 3.27
C ARG A 373 -7.96 0.54 4.40
N PHE A 374 -7.22 -0.56 4.50
CA PHE A 374 -5.91 -0.62 5.15
C PHE A 374 -4.90 -1.11 4.11
N SER A 375 -3.98 -0.26 3.69
CA SER A 375 -3.00 -0.54 2.65
C SER A 375 -1.57 -0.27 3.10
N ILE A 376 -0.62 -0.93 2.43
CA ILE A 376 0.78 -0.53 2.41
C ILE A 376 1.00 0.13 1.07
N VAL A 377 1.45 1.38 1.08
CA VAL A 377 1.69 2.18 -0.13
C VAL A 377 3.14 2.63 -0.14
N GLN A 378 3.75 2.72 -1.30
CA GLN A 378 5.04 3.38 -1.38
C GLN A 378 4.84 4.82 -0.93
N PHE A 379 5.75 5.26 -0.08
CA PHE A 379 5.75 6.58 0.48
C PHE A 379 7.04 7.22 0.04
N THR A 380 6.94 8.22 -0.84
CA THR A 380 8.04 9.14 -1.03
C THR A 380 7.99 10.12 0.12
N PRO A 381 8.98 10.13 1.05
CA PRO A 381 9.00 11.10 2.12
C PRO A 381 8.92 12.49 1.52
N THR A 382 7.90 13.25 1.92
CA THR A 382 7.84 14.65 1.51
C THR A 382 9.05 15.32 2.14
N ALA A 383 9.94 15.87 1.30
CA ALA A 383 11.11 16.61 1.74
C ALA A 383 10.70 17.62 2.83
N VAL A 384 11.17 17.39 4.05
CA VAL A 384 10.85 18.27 5.18
C VAL A 384 11.89 19.37 5.26
N ASP A 385 11.42 20.61 5.29
CA ASP A 385 12.28 21.77 5.47
C ASP A 385 13.06 21.64 6.78
N GLY A 386 14.40 21.60 6.69
CA GLY A 386 15.28 21.43 7.85
C GLY A 386 15.81 20.02 8.08
N ASP A 387 15.34 19.00 7.34
CA ASP A 387 15.95 17.66 7.27
C ASP A 387 17.07 17.71 6.22
N PHE A 388 18.22 18.26 6.61
CA PHE A 388 19.30 18.55 5.69
C PHE A 388 20.03 17.28 5.26
N ASN A 389 20.11 16.24 6.08
CA ASN A 389 20.74 14.98 5.70
C ASN A 389 19.79 14.00 4.99
N GLY A 390 18.49 14.29 4.94
CA GLY A 390 17.46 13.47 4.30
C GLY A 390 17.21 12.15 5.03
N ASP A 391 17.47 12.08 6.32
CA ASP A 391 17.24 10.87 7.12
C ASP A 391 15.81 10.75 7.66
N GLY A 392 14.93 11.66 7.22
CA GLY A 392 13.52 11.70 7.61
C GLY A 392 13.30 12.35 8.97
N LYS A 393 14.33 12.91 9.60
CA LYS A 393 14.26 13.56 10.91
C LYS A 393 14.75 14.99 10.81
N VAL A 394 14.29 15.81 11.74
CA VAL A 394 14.81 17.18 11.91
C VAL A 394 15.35 17.28 13.32
N ASP A 395 16.64 17.03 13.47
CA ASP A 395 17.27 16.87 14.77
C ASP A 395 18.67 17.53 14.88
N ASN A 396 19.45 17.09 15.87
CA ASN A 396 20.77 17.65 16.12
C ASN A 396 21.79 17.32 15.01
N GLY A 397 21.59 16.24 14.26
CA GLY A 397 22.32 15.93 13.02
C GLY A 397 22.21 17.09 12.03
N ASP A 398 21.00 17.51 11.72
CA ASP A 398 20.72 18.64 10.82
C ASP A 398 21.27 19.96 11.36
N LEU A 399 21.13 20.19 12.68
CA LEU A 399 21.66 21.39 13.30
C LEU A 399 23.18 21.46 13.18
N ASN A 400 23.87 20.33 13.33
CA ASN A 400 25.32 20.28 13.16
C ASN A 400 25.73 20.54 11.71
N LEU A 401 24.97 20.03 10.73
CA LEU A 401 25.19 20.32 9.32
C LEU A 401 25.02 21.82 9.02
N LEU A 402 23.92 22.41 9.50
CA LEU A 402 23.62 23.84 9.41
C LEU A 402 24.76 24.69 9.98
N LEU A 403 25.12 24.45 11.24
CA LEU A 403 26.15 25.22 11.94
C LEU A 403 27.53 25.03 11.31
N GLY A 404 27.84 23.83 10.80
CA GLY A 404 29.08 23.55 10.08
C GLY A 404 29.21 24.33 8.76
N SER A 405 28.08 24.75 8.18
CA SER A 405 28.01 25.46 6.90
C SER A 405 27.55 26.92 7.02
N TRP A 406 27.48 27.46 8.24
CA TRP A 406 26.89 28.77 8.50
C TRP A 406 27.60 29.90 7.76
N GLY A 407 26.82 30.72 7.04
CA GLY A 407 27.32 31.83 6.23
C GLY A 407 27.96 31.40 4.92
N SER A 408 27.91 30.11 4.57
CA SER A 408 28.37 29.63 3.28
C SER A 408 27.53 30.25 2.15
N PRO A 409 28.16 30.78 1.08
CA PRO A 409 27.43 31.34 -0.05
C PRO A 409 26.74 30.25 -0.90
N THR A 410 27.10 28.99 -0.71
CA THR A 410 26.52 27.84 -1.43
C THR A 410 26.12 26.77 -0.45
N VAL A 411 25.01 26.08 -0.73
CA VAL A 411 24.60 24.93 0.07
C VAL A 411 25.48 23.73 -0.28
N PRO A 412 25.97 22.96 0.71
CA PRO A 412 26.69 21.72 0.45
C PRO A 412 25.87 20.77 -0.42
N ALA A 413 26.49 20.13 -1.41
CA ALA A 413 25.81 19.16 -2.29
C ALA A 413 25.30 17.91 -1.54
N SER A 414 25.75 17.70 -0.30
CA SER A 414 25.28 16.63 0.55
C SER A 414 23.98 16.96 1.28
N TRP A 415 23.46 18.19 1.16
CA TRP A 415 22.16 18.52 1.71
C TRP A 415 21.08 18.09 0.73
N ILE A 416 20.05 17.43 1.24
CA ILE A 416 19.04 16.78 0.40
C ILE A 416 17.78 17.66 0.29
N ASN A 417 17.31 18.25 1.40
CA ASN A 417 16.00 18.90 1.45
C ASN A 417 16.01 20.35 1.96
N GLY A 418 15.07 21.16 1.43
CA GLY A 418 14.56 22.35 2.11
C GLY A 418 15.55 23.50 2.36
N PHE A 419 16.44 23.78 1.40
CA PHE A 419 17.48 24.80 1.58
C PHE A 419 17.43 25.92 0.53
N THR A 420 17.88 27.09 0.95
CA THR A 420 18.16 28.23 0.08
C THR A 420 19.62 28.67 0.24
N SER A 421 20.12 29.42 -0.73
CA SER A 421 21.45 30.02 -0.67
C SER A 421 21.30 31.52 -0.42
N PRO A 422 22.11 32.13 0.46
CA PRO A 422 23.19 31.53 1.27
C PRO A 422 22.67 30.75 2.50
N VAL A 423 23.52 29.93 3.13
CA VAL A 423 23.18 29.24 4.39
C VAL A 423 23.14 30.26 5.52
N ASP A 424 21.94 30.63 5.95
CA ASP A 424 21.72 31.68 6.94
C ASP A 424 20.54 31.40 7.90
N ASN A 425 19.91 32.46 8.40
CA ASN A 425 18.80 32.36 9.32
C ASN A 425 17.53 31.77 8.67
N GLY A 426 17.42 31.75 7.34
CA GLY A 426 16.38 31.06 6.61
C GLY A 426 16.40 29.56 6.93
N GLU A 427 17.54 28.90 6.74
CA GLU A 427 17.71 27.47 7.01
C GLU A 427 17.56 27.16 8.50
N LEU A 428 18.04 28.03 9.40
CA LEU A 428 17.79 27.85 10.84
C LEU A 428 16.30 27.89 11.18
N ASN A 429 15.53 28.79 10.56
CA ASN A 429 14.09 28.89 10.81
C ASN A 429 13.34 27.67 10.26
N ALA A 430 13.77 27.13 9.12
CA ALA A 430 13.24 25.88 8.57
C ALA A 430 13.44 24.73 9.56
N LEU A 431 14.69 24.51 9.99
CA LEU A 431 15.05 23.49 10.97
C LEU A 431 14.34 23.65 12.31
N LEU A 432 14.29 24.88 12.85
CA LEU A 432 13.61 25.11 14.14
C LEU A 432 12.08 25.02 14.01
N GLY A 433 11.54 25.33 12.83
CA GLY A 433 10.11 25.22 12.53
C GLY A 433 9.63 23.77 12.53
N ASN A 434 10.49 22.85 12.10
CA ASN A 434 10.21 21.42 12.06
C ASN A 434 10.97 20.61 13.12
N TRP A 435 11.55 21.26 14.13
CA TRP A 435 12.40 20.58 15.11
C TRP A 435 11.69 19.42 15.81
N GLY A 436 12.31 18.25 15.80
CA GLY A 436 11.76 17.03 16.36
C GLY A 436 10.82 16.26 15.41
N PHE A 437 10.63 16.72 14.17
CA PHE A 437 10.00 15.91 13.13
C PHE A 437 10.77 14.59 12.97
N GLY A 438 10.05 13.47 12.81
CA GLY A 438 10.63 12.13 12.65
C GLY A 438 11.33 11.56 13.90
N VAL A 439 11.42 12.30 15.00
CA VAL A 439 12.01 11.82 16.26
C VAL A 439 10.92 11.14 17.09
N ALA A 440 10.78 9.82 16.94
CA ALA A 440 9.85 9.01 17.73
C ALA A 440 10.05 9.28 19.23
N GLY A 441 9.01 9.81 19.87
CA GLY A 441 9.05 10.11 21.29
C GLY A 441 10.03 11.22 21.67
N ALA A 442 9.76 12.46 21.25
CA ALA A 442 10.20 13.63 22.01
C ALA A 442 9.69 13.44 23.45
N ALA A 443 10.51 12.77 24.28
CA ALA A 443 10.12 12.28 25.58
C ALA A 443 9.54 13.46 26.31
N ALA A 444 8.24 13.38 26.64
CA ALA A 444 7.49 14.51 27.18
C ALA A 444 8.32 15.11 28.30
N VAL A 445 9.00 16.22 28.02
CA VAL A 445 9.92 16.82 28.96
C VAL A 445 9.01 17.21 30.11
N PRO A 446 9.16 16.63 31.31
CA PRO A 446 8.22 16.87 32.39
C PRO A 446 8.10 18.36 32.56
N GLU A 447 6.91 18.90 32.30
CA GLU A 447 6.74 20.33 32.29
C GLU A 447 7.27 20.88 33.63
N PRO A 448 7.94 22.05 33.65
CA PRO A 448 8.48 22.60 34.89
C PRO A 448 7.41 22.73 36.00
N THR A 449 6.14 22.79 35.63
CA THR A 449 4.96 22.69 36.51
C THR A 449 4.83 21.34 37.22
N ALA A 450 5.12 20.21 36.57
CA ALA A 450 5.09 18.88 37.18
C ALA A 450 6.12 18.75 38.31
N VAL A 451 7.32 19.31 38.13
CA VAL A 451 8.34 19.38 39.19
C VAL A 451 7.88 20.30 40.32
N LEU A 452 7.22 21.42 40.01
CA LEU A 452 6.69 22.36 40.99
C LEU A 452 5.54 21.76 41.81
N ILE A 453 4.67 20.96 41.18
CA ILE A 453 3.56 20.25 41.83
C ILE A 453 4.10 19.11 42.70
N MET A 454 5.06 18.31 42.22
CA MET A 454 5.68 17.27 43.04
C MET A 454 6.42 17.86 44.25
N SER A 455 7.17 18.95 44.07
CA SER A 455 7.88 19.60 45.17
C SER A 455 6.93 20.26 46.18
N SER A 456 5.80 20.82 45.74
CA SER A 456 4.76 21.33 46.65
C SER A 456 4.01 20.21 47.38
N MET A 457 3.77 19.06 46.75
CA MET A 457 3.22 17.88 47.42
C MET A 457 4.18 17.31 48.48
N VAL A 458 5.48 17.26 48.20
CA VAL A 458 6.49 16.84 49.19
C VAL A 458 6.53 17.81 50.37
N LEU A 459 6.45 19.12 50.12
CA LEU A 459 6.39 20.13 51.20
C LEU A 459 5.12 20.00 52.06
N LEU A 460 3.97 19.69 51.46
CA LEU A 460 2.73 19.44 52.20
C LEU A 460 2.81 18.16 53.05
N LEU A 461 3.42 17.09 52.52
CA LEU A 461 3.60 15.82 53.24
C LEU A 461 4.59 15.93 54.41
N VAL A 462 5.68 16.70 54.23
CA VAL A 462 6.67 16.94 55.28
C VAL A 462 6.16 17.95 56.31
N GLY A 463 5.41 18.97 55.88
CA GLY A 463 4.80 19.98 56.74
C GLY A 463 3.71 19.41 57.64
N GLY A 464 2.80 18.57 57.10
CA GLY A 464 1.68 18.00 57.84
C GLY A 464 2.08 17.06 58.99
N ARG A 465 3.27 16.45 58.94
CA ARG A 465 3.77 15.58 60.02
C ARG A 465 4.23 16.34 61.27
N ARG A 466 4.50 17.64 61.18
CA ARG A 466 5.05 18.41 62.31
C ARG A 466 4.01 18.79 63.36
N ASP A 467 2.74 18.85 62.98
CA ASP A 467 1.63 19.17 63.91
C ASP A 467 1.04 17.94 64.59
N ALA A 468 1.20 16.74 64.01
CA ALA A 468 0.76 15.48 64.61
C ALA A 468 1.64 15.01 65.79
N LEU A 469 2.86 15.55 65.95
CA LEU A 469 3.79 15.21 67.03
C LEU A 469 3.73 16.18 68.24
N LYS A 470 2.85 17.18 68.22
CA LYS A 470 2.64 18.14 69.32
C LYS A 470 1.27 18.01 70.01
N ARG A 471 0.47 17.01 69.64
CA ARG A 471 -0.68 16.53 70.39
C ARG A 471 -0.36 15.15 70.93
#